data_AF-A0A1B8DHW9-F1
#
_entry.id   AF-A0A1B8DHW9-F1
#
_cell.length_a   1.000
_cell.length_b   1.000
_cell.length_c   1.000
_cell.angle_alpha   90.00
_cell.angle_beta   90.00
_cell.angle_gamma   90.00
#
_symmetry.space_group_name_H-M   'P 1'
#
loop_
_entity.id
_entity.type
_entity.pdbx_description
1 polymer ?
#
loop_
_entity_poly.entity_id
_entity_poly.type
_entity_poly.pdbx_seq_one_letter_code
_entity_poly.pdbx_strand_id
1 'polypeptide(L)'
;MFLQRTVLAARRAAVNPAIRRSFSSAIVRQEANKYSVAAKAKPFSEIKDQDDLLPQGAQPGTISTDLEQATGLERVEILGKMEGIDIFDMRPLDSSRTGTIADPIMVKSFGEE
;
A
#
# COMPACT_ATOMS: atom_id res chain seq x y z
N MET A 1 -0.50 -20.04 89.70
CA MET A 1 -0.19 -18.66 89.25
C MET A 1 1.17 -18.74 88.57
N PHE A 2 1.39 -18.45 87.28
CA PHE A 2 0.83 -17.43 86.42
C PHE A 2 0.67 -17.92 84.98
N LEU A 3 -0.31 -17.32 84.32
CA LEU A 3 -0.75 -17.49 82.95
C LEU A 3 0.08 -16.56 82.05
N GLN A 4 0.70 -17.04 80.97
CA GLN A 4 1.07 -16.19 79.83
C GLN A 4 0.83 -16.92 78.52
N ARG A 5 -0.28 -16.56 77.86
CA ARG A 5 -0.62 -16.94 76.48
C ARG A 5 -0.01 -15.89 75.55
N THR A 6 0.91 -16.29 74.66
CA THR A 6 1.37 -15.45 73.55
C THR A 6 0.57 -15.76 72.31
N VAL A 7 -0.19 -14.78 71.82
CA VAL A 7 -0.94 -14.83 70.55
C VAL A 7 0.00 -14.38 69.44
N LEU A 8 0.35 -15.27 68.51
CA LEU A 8 1.02 -14.87 67.27
C LEU A 8 -0.04 -14.51 66.23
N ALA A 9 -0.11 -13.23 65.89
CA ALA A 9 -1.00 -12.68 64.88
C ALA A 9 -0.62 -13.20 63.47
N ALA A 10 -1.54 -13.92 62.83
CA ALA A 10 -1.41 -14.32 61.44
C ALA A 10 -1.52 -13.10 60.52
N ARG A 11 -0.41 -12.72 59.86
CA ARG A 11 -0.45 -11.75 58.75
C ARG A 11 -1.07 -12.43 57.54
N ARG A 12 -2.33 -12.10 57.21
CA ARG A 12 -2.92 -12.42 55.91
C ARG A 12 -2.21 -11.59 54.84
N ALA A 13 -1.29 -12.21 54.11
CA ALA A 13 -0.78 -11.64 52.87
C ALA A 13 -1.91 -11.66 51.84
N ALA A 14 -2.42 -10.49 51.46
CA ALA A 14 -3.32 -10.34 50.32
C ALA A 14 -2.50 -10.60 49.04
N VAL A 15 -2.64 -11.79 48.49
CA VAL A 15 -2.08 -12.13 47.17
C VAL A 15 -2.99 -11.49 46.13
N ASN A 16 -2.62 -10.33 45.60
CA ASN A 16 -3.27 -9.77 44.42
C ASN A 16 -2.93 -10.68 43.22
N PRO A 17 -3.89 -11.35 42.56
CA PRO A 17 -3.59 -11.99 41.30
C PRO A 17 -3.39 -10.85 40.28
N ALA A 18 -2.14 -10.59 39.92
CA ALA A 18 -1.86 -9.82 38.73
C ALA A 18 -2.42 -10.62 37.54
N ILE A 19 -3.63 -10.30 37.10
CA ILE A 19 -4.22 -10.85 35.88
C ILE A 19 -3.35 -10.35 34.73
N ARG A 20 -2.28 -11.08 34.44
CA ARG A 20 -1.49 -10.90 33.23
C ARG A 20 -2.37 -11.41 32.09
N ARG A 21 -3.13 -10.53 31.47
CA ARG A 21 -3.75 -10.83 30.17
C ARG A 21 -2.60 -11.12 29.21
N SER A 22 -2.44 -12.38 28.84
CA SER A 22 -1.50 -12.82 27.81
C SER A 22 -2.00 -12.30 26.46
N PHE A 23 -1.62 -11.08 26.08
CA PHE A 23 -1.82 -10.62 24.72
C PHE A 23 -0.88 -11.42 23.82
N SER A 24 -1.41 -12.47 23.20
CA SER A 24 -0.73 -13.20 22.12
C SER A 24 -0.83 -12.35 20.86
N SER A 25 0.20 -11.55 20.58
CA SER A 25 0.35 -10.90 19.27
C SER A 25 1.09 -11.87 18.34
N ALA A 26 0.34 -12.50 17.42
CA ALA A 26 0.96 -13.23 16.32
C ALA A 26 1.44 -12.21 15.28
N ILE A 27 2.75 -12.00 15.18
CA ILE A 27 3.36 -11.25 14.09
C ILE A 27 3.33 -12.17 12.87
N VAL A 28 2.32 -12.00 12.00
CA VAL A 28 2.31 -12.65 10.69
C VAL A 28 3.35 -11.95 9.83
N ARG A 29 4.48 -12.61 9.58
CA ARG A 29 5.48 -12.13 8.62
C ARG A 29 4.87 -12.22 7.22
N GLN A 30 4.63 -11.08 6.59
CA GLN A 30 4.23 -11.04 5.20
C GLN A 30 5.42 -11.48 4.35
N GLU A 31 5.33 -12.68 3.77
CA GLU A 31 6.30 -13.19 2.80
C GLU A 31 6.26 -12.29 1.56
N ALA A 32 7.30 -11.47 1.36
CA ALA A 32 7.37 -10.45 0.29
C ALA A 32 7.30 -11.03 -1.15
N ASN A 33 7.32 -12.35 -1.32
CA ASN A 33 7.56 -13.01 -2.61
C ASN A 33 6.36 -13.77 -3.19
N LYS A 34 5.14 -13.66 -2.65
CA LYS A 34 3.96 -14.35 -3.21
C LYS A 34 3.16 -13.56 -4.26
N TYR A 35 3.43 -12.28 -4.43
CA TYR A 35 2.76 -11.45 -5.42
C TYR A 35 3.67 -11.25 -6.63
N SER A 36 3.81 -12.28 -7.48
CA SER A 36 4.36 -12.08 -8.82
C SER A 36 3.31 -11.35 -9.66
N VAL A 37 3.25 -10.03 -9.50
CA VAL A 37 2.33 -9.13 -10.22
C VAL A 37 2.48 -9.29 -11.74
N ALA A 38 3.69 -9.62 -12.20
CA ALA A 38 4.06 -9.87 -13.59
C ALA A 38 3.24 -10.96 -14.31
N ALA A 39 2.54 -11.85 -13.59
CA ALA A 39 1.77 -12.92 -14.22
C ALA A 39 0.30 -12.54 -14.54
N LYS A 40 -0.21 -11.40 -14.03
CA LYS A 40 -1.65 -11.07 -14.07
C LYS A 40 -2.03 -9.97 -15.06
N ALA A 41 -1.06 -9.22 -15.60
CA ALA A 41 -1.33 -8.11 -16.51
C ALA A 41 -0.42 -8.17 -17.74
N LYS A 42 -0.96 -7.77 -18.90
CA LYS A 42 -0.16 -7.53 -20.10
C LYS A 42 0.80 -6.36 -19.85
N PRO A 43 2.01 -6.37 -20.44
CA PRO A 43 2.88 -5.19 -20.40
C PRO A 43 2.20 -4.02 -21.11
N PHE A 44 2.52 -2.80 -20.70
CA PHE A 44 1.94 -1.56 -21.21
C PHE A 44 2.11 -1.43 -22.72
N SER A 45 3.25 -1.88 -23.26
CA SER A 45 3.55 -1.88 -24.70
C SER A 45 2.59 -2.70 -25.55
N GLU A 46 1.87 -3.66 -24.97
CA GLU A 46 0.93 -4.53 -25.69
C GLU A 46 -0.52 -4.02 -25.66
N ILE A 47 -0.82 -2.97 -24.89
CA ILE A 47 -2.15 -2.40 -24.76
C ILE A 47 -2.45 -1.56 -26.00
N LYS A 48 -3.53 -1.89 -26.71
CA LYS A 48 -3.96 -1.14 -27.90
C LYS A 48 -5.36 -0.59 -27.74
N ASP A 49 -6.27 -1.44 -27.27
CA ASP A 49 -7.69 -1.13 -27.22
C ASP A 49 -8.19 -1.02 -25.77
N GLN A 50 -9.36 -0.41 -25.60
CA GLN A 50 -10.00 -0.27 -24.29
C GLN A 50 -10.30 -1.63 -23.64
N ASP A 51 -10.51 -2.67 -24.45
CA ASP A 51 -10.80 -4.02 -23.97
C ASP A 51 -9.57 -4.68 -23.29
N ASP A 52 -8.35 -4.27 -23.67
CA ASP A 52 -7.11 -4.73 -23.01
C ASP A 52 -6.98 -4.19 -21.58
N LEU A 53 -7.78 -3.16 -21.25
CA LEU A 53 -7.80 -2.53 -19.93
C LEU A 53 -8.80 -3.16 -18.97
N LEU A 54 -9.35 -4.32 -19.32
CA LEU A 54 -10.20 -5.10 -18.44
C LEU A 54 -9.36 -6.05 -17.57
N PRO A 55 -9.56 -6.06 -16.24
CA PRO A 55 -8.87 -6.97 -15.34
C PRO A 55 -9.48 -8.38 -15.39
N GLN A 56 -8.70 -9.37 -14.95
CA GLN A 56 -9.17 -10.75 -14.78
C GLN A 56 -10.05 -10.94 -13.53
N GLY A 57 -10.07 -9.95 -12.63
CA GLY A 57 -10.77 -10.01 -11.34
C GLY A 57 -9.99 -10.80 -10.28
N ALA A 58 -10.33 -10.53 -9.00
CA ALA A 58 -9.77 -11.26 -7.87
C ALA A 58 -10.54 -12.57 -7.60
N GLN A 59 -9.88 -13.53 -6.94
CA GLN A 59 -10.54 -14.77 -6.52
C GLN A 59 -11.58 -14.49 -5.42
N PRO A 60 -12.73 -15.18 -5.40
CA PRO A 60 -13.74 -15.03 -4.36
C PRO A 60 -13.17 -15.30 -2.95
N GLY A 61 -13.52 -14.45 -1.98
CA GLY A 61 -13.04 -14.55 -0.60
C GLY A 61 -11.69 -13.89 -0.33
N THR A 62 -11.06 -13.31 -1.36
CA THR A 62 -9.84 -12.50 -1.22
C THR A 62 -10.15 -11.02 -1.32
N ILE A 63 -9.41 -10.19 -0.59
CA ILE A 63 -9.45 -8.74 -0.77
C ILE A 63 -8.71 -8.43 -2.07
N SER A 64 -9.39 -7.71 -2.97
CA SER A 64 -8.85 -7.38 -4.28
C SER A 64 -7.80 -6.28 -4.17
N THR A 65 -6.80 -6.36 -5.05
CA THR A 65 -5.83 -5.29 -5.25
C THR A 65 -6.29 -4.33 -6.33
N ASP A 66 -5.77 -3.11 -6.34
CA ASP A 66 -6.09 -2.10 -7.35
C ASP A 66 -5.84 -2.62 -8.77
N LEU A 67 -4.81 -3.43 -8.97
CA LEU A 67 -4.52 -4.06 -10.27
C LEU A 67 -5.57 -5.09 -10.73
N GLU A 68 -6.33 -5.67 -9.80
CA GLU A 68 -7.35 -6.68 -10.09
C GLU A 68 -8.75 -6.08 -10.29
N GLN A 69 -8.95 -4.82 -9.87
CA GLN A 69 -10.23 -4.12 -10.00
C GLN A 69 -10.19 -2.89 -10.90
N ALA A 70 -9.03 -2.24 -11.06
CA ALA A 70 -8.90 -1.05 -11.89
C ALA A 70 -9.26 -1.36 -13.34
N THR A 71 -10.05 -0.46 -13.92
CA THR A 71 -10.53 -0.54 -15.31
C THR A 71 -10.27 0.78 -16.04
N GLY A 72 -10.08 0.70 -17.36
CA GLY A 72 -9.94 1.89 -18.21
C GLY A 72 -8.74 2.77 -17.83
N LEU A 73 -8.97 4.08 -17.65
CA LEU A 73 -7.93 5.07 -17.47
C LEU A 73 -7.10 4.89 -16.18
N GLU A 74 -7.76 4.47 -15.10
CA GLU A 74 -7.08 4.13 -13.85
C GLU A 74 -6.08 2.99 -14.06
N ARG A 75 -6.46 1.97 -14.84
CA ARG A 75 -5.58 0.84 -15.15
C ARG A 75 -4.41 1.25 -16.04
N VAL A 76 -4.65 2.12 -17.03
CA VAL A 76 -3.61 2.71 -17.88
C VAL A 76 -2.55 3.38 -17.03
N GLU A 77 -2.97 4.23 -16.09
CA GLU A 77 -2.08 4.94 -15.18
C GLU A 77 -1.27 3.97 -14.29
N ILE A 78 -1.92 2.97 -13.69
CA ILE A 78 -1.26 1.98 -12.82
C ILE A 78 -0.21 1.20 -13.61
N LEU A 79 -0.55 0.72 -14.81
CA LEU A 79 0.38 -0.07 -15.65
C LEU A 79 1.55 0.79 -16.12
N GLY A 80 1.32 2.04 -16.52
CA GLY A 80 2.38 2.99 -16.85
C GLY A 80 3.33 3.22 -15.68
N LYS A 81 2.78 3.52 -14.49
CA LYS A 81 3.57 3.74 -13.27
C LYS A 81 4.38 2.53 -12.85
N MET A 82 3.86 1.32 -13.05
CA MET A 82 4.61 0.08 -12.80
C MET A 82 5.82 -0.08 -13.72
N GLU A 83 5.74 0.41 -14.95
CA GLU A 83 6.86 0.46 -15.90
C GLU A 83 7.73 1.71 -15.76
N GLY A 84 7.40 2.61 -14.81
CA GLY A 84 8.10 3.86 -14.60
C GLY A 84 7.78 4.95 -15.62
N ILE A 85 6.70 4.79 -16.38
CA ILE A 85 6.20 5.75 -17.36
C ILE A 85 5.06 6.55 -16.72
N ASP A 86 5.24 7.87 -16.61
CA ASP A 86 4.16 8.77 -16.20
C ASP A 86 3.36 9.21 -17.43
N ILE A 87 2.14 8.69 -17.55
CA ILE A 87 1.27 8.91 -18.73
C ILE A 87 0.66 10.31 -18.71
N PHE A 88 0.37 10.82 -17.52
CA PHE A 88 -0.19 12.15 -17.33
C PHE A 88 0.92 13.05 -16.80
N ASP A 89 1.59 13.76 -17.70
CA ASP A 89 2.70 14.63 -17.34
C ASP A 89 2.21 15.81 -16.49
N MET A 90 2.41 15.70 -15.17
CA MET A 90 2.07 16.75 -14.20
C MET A 90 3.26 17.66 -13.88
N ARG A 91 4.38 17.56 -14.62
CA ARG A 91 5.55 18.40 -14.38
C ARG A 91 5.25 19.84 -14.79
N PRO A 92 5.78 20.83 -14.04
CA PRO A 92 5.68 22.22 -14.47
C PRO A 92 6.41 22.40 -15.80
N LEU A 93 5.96 23.37 -16.59
CA LEU A 93 6.66 23.76 -17.81
C LEU A 93 8.09 24.24 -17.47
N ASP A 94 9.01 23.99 -18.39
CA ASP A 94 10.39 24.46 -18.26
C ASP A 94 10.42 25.99 -18.24
N SER A 95 10.87 26.55 -17.11
CA SER A 95 11.02 27.99 -16.88
C SER A 95 12.48 28.39 -16.69
N SER A 96 13.44 27.52 -17.04
CA SER A 96 14.88 27.78 -16.90
C SER A 96 15.37 28.95 -17.74
N ARG A 97 14.67 29.28 -18.83
CA ARG A 97 14.98 30.38 -19.75
C ARG A 97 13.70 31.11 -20.15
N THR A 98 13.83 32.35 -20.61
CA THR A 98 12.69 33.19 -21.02
C THR A 98 12.06 32.72 -22.34
N GLY A 99 12.83 32.13 -23.24
CA GLY A 99 12.42 31.88 -24.62
C GLY A 99 12.39 33.18 -25.45
N THR A 100 12.95 33.16 -26.64
CA THR A 100 12.89 34.27 -27.60
C THR A 100 12.23 33.80 -28.90
N ILE A 101 11.90 34.72 -29.81
CA ILE A 101 11.35 34.34 -31.13
C ILE A 101 12.35 33.46 -31.90
N ALA A 102 13.65 33.72 -31.75
CA ALA A 102 14.71 32.94 -32.39
C ALA A 102 14.98 31.59 -31.69
N ASP A 103 14.73 31.52 -30.38
CA ASP A 103 14.91 30.32 -29.56
C ASP A 103 13.74 30.17 -28.57
N PRO A 104 12.60 29.62 -28.99
CA PRO A 104 11.41 29.48 -28.16
C PRO A 104 11.50 28.28 -27.19
N ILE A 105 10.63 28.26 -26.18
CA ILE A 105 10.46 27.09 -25.30
C ILE A 105 9.51 26.12 -26.00
N MET A 106 10.03 24.94 -26.36
CA MET A 106 9.25 23.92 -27.05
C MET A 106 8.41 23.13 -26.04
N VAL A 107 7.09 23.18 -26.20
CA VAL A 107 6.13 22.41 -25.39
C VAL A 107 5.62 21.23 -26.22
N LYS A 108 5.55 20.04 -25.60
CA LYS A 108 4.99 18.86 -26.24
C LYS A 108 3.47 18.87 -26.03
N SER A 109 2.72 19.10 -27.10
CA SER A 109 1.26 19.01 -27.14
C SER A 109 0.84 17.78 -27.94
N PHE A 110 -0.29 17.18 -27.57
CA PHE A 110 -0.95 16.16 -28.40
C PHE A 110 -1.93 16.79 -29.40
N GLY A 111 -2.43 17.99 -29.11
CA GLY A 111 -3.31 18.75 -30.01
C GLY A 111 -2.53 19.66 -30.94
N GLU A 112 -3.25 20.32 -31.84
CA GLU A 112 -2.70 21.38 -32.69
C GLU A 112 -2.50 22.71 -31.95
N GLU A 113 -3.14 22.85 -30.78
CA GLU A 113 -3.07 24.01 -29.88
C GLU A 113 -1.92 23.91 -28.87
#